data_AF-A0A0B1RXS0-F1
#
_entry.id   AF-A0A0B1RXS0-F1
#
_cell.length_a   1.000
_cell.length_b   1.000
_cell.length_c   1.000
_cell.angle_alpha   90.00
_cell.angle_beta   90.00
_cell.angle_gamma   90.00
#
_symmetry.space_group_name_H-M   'P 1'
#
loop_
_entity.id
_entity.type
_entity.pdbx_description
1 polymer ?
#
loop_
_entity_poly.entity_id
_entity_poly.type
_entity_poly.pdbx_seq_one_letter_code
_entity_poly.pdbx_strand_id
1 'polypeptide(L)'
;MRHYILKLRYLRKLETARTISKGYCKNCLRIHLVLSSLTWVLSDCIESTDAGSLIEYVEEGADVVLGPACSASAIISGTVAKYYDFPIVVWAGMFSSTLLNNDDYPTVMASTWSSINQARTLTRLFQKYHWNNIAVVYYAARSEMLPRCSLIISDLEVI
;
A
#
# COMPACT_ATOMS: atom_id res chain seq x y z
N MET A 1 -6.72 -11.11 12.43
CA MET A 1 -5.47 -10.54 11.87
C MET A 1 -5.42 -9.09 12.31
N ARG A 2 -4.37 -8.69 13.03
CA ARG A 2 -4.12 -7.33 13.49
C ARG A 2 -3.44 -6.54 12.36
N HIS A 3 -3.84 -5.30 12.10
CA HIS A 3 -3.37 -4.49 10.96
C HIS A 3 -2.44 -3.37 11.45
N TYR A 4 -1.30 -3.18 10.78
CA TYR A 4 -0.23 -2.30 11.24
C TYR A 4 0.22 -1.30 10.17
N ILE A 5 0.62 -0.12 10.65
CA ILE A 5 1.36 0.90 9.91
C ILE A 5 2.79 0.95 10.47
N LEU A 6 3.81 0.93 9.61
CA LEU A 6 5.21 0.98 10.01
C LEU A 6 5.87 2.26 9.51
N LYS A 7 6.62 2.92 10.38
CA LYS A 7 7.53 4.00 10.02
C LYS A 7 8.93 3.46 9.81
N LEU A 8 9.54 3.90 8.71
CA LEU A 8 10.95 3.69 8.43
C LEU A 8 11.68 5.03 8.43
N ARG A 9 12.77 5.09 9.19
CA ARG A 9 13.75 6.18 9.13
C ARG A 9 15.12 5.63 8.75
N TYR A 10 15.70 6.21 7.71
CA TYR A 10 17.02 5.90 7.20
C TYR A 10 18.04 6.95 7.69
N LEU A 11 19.16 6.48 8.23
CA LEU A 11 20.33 7.31 8.41
C LEU A 11 21.29 7.03 7.26
N ARG A 12 21.44 8.00 6.35
CA ARG A 12 22.45 7.93 5.29
C ARG A 12 23.85 8.11 5.90
N LYS A 13 24.48 7.01 6.32
CA LYS A 13 25.94 7.01 6.57
C LYS A 13 26.68 6.92 5.24
N LEU A 14 27.19 8.05 4.76
CA LEU A 14 28.18 8.09 3.68
C LEU A 14 29.55 7.71 4.27
N GLU A 15 29.85 6.42 4.35
CA GLU A 15 31.24 5.97 4.58
C GLU A 15 31.95 5.83 3.23
N THR A 16 32.89 6.74 2.95
CA THR A 16 33.88 6.58 1.87
C THR A 16 34.79 5.39 2.20
N ALA A 17 34.41 4.19 1.75
CA ALA A 17 35.24 3.01 1.87
C ALA A 17 36.43 3.09 0.89
N ARG A 18 37.61 3.36 1.43
CA ARG A 18 38.90 3.37 0.72
C ARG A 18 39.44 1.93 0.64
N THR A 19 39.43 1.34 -0.55
CA THR A 19 40.21 0.17 -1.05
C THR A 19 40.06 -1.22 -0.40
N ILE A 20 39.80 -2.26 -1.22
CA ILE A 20 40.63 -3.47 -1.44
C ILE A 20 40.10 -4.24 -2.68
N SER A 21 41.00 -4.96 -3.33
CA SER A 21 41.07 -5.31 -4.74
C SER A 21 40.30 -6.56 -5.20
N LYS A 22 40.09 -6.61 -6.53
CA LYS A 22 39.68 -7.72 -7.43
C LYS A 22 38.19 -7.78 -7.84
N GLY A 23 37.87 -7.03 -8.89
CA GLY A 23 37.42 -7.67 -10.13
C GLY A 23 35.92 -7.89 -10.42
N TYR A 24 34.97 -7.26 -9.73
CA TYR A 24 33.54 -7.34 -10.10
C TYR A 24 32.80 -6.00 -9.94
N CYS A 25 32.02 -5.63 -10.98
CA CYS A 25 31.12 -4.48 -11.16
C CYS A 25 31.46 -3.16 -10.39
N LYS A 26 32.13 -2.22 -11.08
CA LYS A 26 32.60 -0.93 -10.52
C LYS A 26 31.50 0.09 -10.13
N ASN A 27 30.21 -0.20 -10.26
CA ASN A 27 29.12 0.71 -9.83
C ASN A 27 27.87 -0.05 -9.32
N CYS A 28 28.05 -1.19 -8.64
CA CYS A 28 26.95 -1.72 -7.83
C CYS A 28 26.97 -0.98 -6.49
N LEU A 29 26.23 0.13 -6.40
CA LEU A 29 26.03 0.86 -5.14
C LEU A 29 25.33 -0.09 -4.17
N ARG A 30 26.09 -0.84 -3.38
CA ARG A 30 25.56 -1.68 -2.31
C ARG A 30 25.14 -0.71 -1.20
N ILE A 31 23.91 -0.23 -1.27
CA ILE A 31 23.30 0.55 -0.20
C ILE A 31 23.25 -0.38 1.01
N HIS A 32 24.18 -0.19 1.95
CA HIS A 32 24.03 -0.76 3.29
C HIS A 32 22.88 0.00 3.95
N LEU A 33 21.67 -0.57 3.83
CA LEU A 33 20.47 -0.11 4.51
C LEU A 33 20.61 -0.43 6.01
N VAL A 34 21.10 0.54 6.78
CA VAL A 34 21.04 0.48 8.24
C VAL A 34 19.69 1.08 8.65
N LEU A 35 18.75 0.21 9.05
CA LEU A 35 17.51 0.63 9.66
C LEU A 35 17.83 1.20 11.05
N SER A 36 17.68 2.52 11.23
CA SER A 36 18.01 3.17 12.50
C SER A 36 16.93 2.99 13.56
N SER A 37 15.66 2.92 13.15
CA SER A 37 14.51 2.75 14.05
C SER A 37 13.29 2.29 13.26
N LEU A 38 12.68 1.18 13.69
CA LEU A 38 11.38 0.70 13.22
C LEU A 38 10.35 1.00 14.31
N THR A 39 9.29 1.73 13.98
CA THR A 39 8.14 1.96 14.87
C THR A 39 6.86 1.52 14.19
N TRP A 40 5.95 0.92 14.94
CA TRP A 40 4.66 0.47 14.43
C TRP A 40 3.53 1.02 15.28
N VAL A 41 2.38 1.27 14.67
CA VAL A 41 1.12 1.54 15.35
C VAL A 41 0.08 0.53 14.87
N LEU A 42 -0.70 0.04 15.84
CA LEU A 42 -1.87 -0.77 15.58
C LEU A 42 -3.07 0.15 15.41
N SER A 43 -3.56 0.29 14.19
CA SER A 43 -4.68 1.18 13.87
C SER A 43 -6.03 0.47 13.80
N ASP A 44 -6.04 -0.86 13.75
CA ASP A 44 -7.25 -1.70 13.63
C ASP A 44 -8.21 -1.26 12.51
N CYS A 45 -7.66 -0.76 11.40
CA CYS A 45 -8.41 -0.21 10.26
C CYS A 45 -9.28 1.02 10.61
N ILE A 46 -8.92 1.78 11.64
CA ILE A 46 -9.57 3.05 11.97
C ILE A 46 -8.87 4.16 11.19
N GLU A 47 -9.57 4.76 10.25
CA GLU A 47 -9.01 5.71 9.29
C GLU A 47 -8.40 6.94 9.96
N SER A 48 -9.06 7.46 11.01
CA SER A 48 -8.55 8.61 11.77
C SER A 48 -7.24 8.30 12.48
N THR A 49 -7.07 7.08 12.98
CA THR A 49 -5.85 6.65 13.68
C THR A 49 -4.70 6.51 12.68
N ASP A 50 -4.94 5.88 11.53
CA ASP A 50 -3.93 5.74 10.47
C ASP A 50 -3.51 7.10 9.90
N ALA A 51 -4.45 8.02 9.70
CA ALA A 51 -4.15 9.37 9.24
C ALA A 51 -3.35 10.18 10.28
N GLY A 52 -3.77 10.13 11.56
CA GLY A 52 -3.06 10.80 12.65
C GLY A 52 -1.63 10.29 12.82
N SER A 53 -1.44 8.97 12.82
CA SER A 53 -0.10 8.37 12.90
C SER A 53 0.77 8.71 11.69
N LEU A 54 0.19 8.81 10.49
CA LEU A 54 0.95 9.27 9.32
C LEU A 54 1.46 10.69 9.51
N ILE A 55 0.61 11.62 9.98
CA ILE A 55 0.99 13.01 10.24
C ILE A 55 2.13 13.06 11.27
N GLU A 56 1.97 12.35 12.40
CA GLU A 56 3.00 12.26 13.44
C GLU A 56 4.33 11.72 12.87
N TYR A 57 4.28 10.67 12.05
CA TYR A 57 5.48 10.10 11.44
C TYR A 57 6.17 11.05 10.47
N VAL A 58 5.40 11.80 9.68
CA VAL A 58 5.93 12.86 8.82
C VAL A 58 6.61 13.94 9.65
N GLU A 59 5.95 14.45 10.69
CA GLU A 59 6.47 15.50 11.58
C GLU A 59 7.72 15.07 12.34
N GLU A 60 7.77 13.81 12.78
CA GLU A 60 8.96 13.28 13.44
C GLU A 60 10.15 13.17 12.47
N GLY A 61 9.92 13.14 11.16
CA GLY A 61 10.94 12.97 10.11
C GLY A 61 11.13 11.52 9.67
N ALA A 62 10.05 10.77 9.48
CA ALA A 62 10.10 9.51 8.72
C ALA A 62 10.54 9.78 7.27
N ASP A 63 11.13 8.79 6.61
CA ASP A 63 11.42 8.89 5.17
C ASP A 63 10.33 8.24 4.32
N VAL A 64 9.71 7.18 4.85
CA VAL A 64 8.62 6.44 4.22
C VAL A 64 7.78 5.76 5.28
N VAL A 65 6.49 5.61 5.00
CA VAL A 65 5.58 4.82 5.82
C VAL A 65 5.13 3.60 5.03
N LEU A 66 5.34 2.41 5.60
CA LEU A 66 4.78 1.17 5.09
C LEU A 66 3.40 0.96 5.73
N GLY A 67 2.38 1.34 5.00
CA GLY A 67 0.98 1.24 5.40
C GLY A 67 0.21 2.46 4.92
N PRO A 68 -1.08 2.52 5.25
CA PRO A 68 -1.82 1.56 6.08
C PRO A 68 -2.22 0.28 5.33
N ALA A 69 -2.68 -0.72 6.09
CA ALA A 69 -2.98 -2.06 5.58
C ALA A 69 -4.42 -2.21 5.04
N CYS A 70 -5.34 -1.35 5.45
CA CYS A 70 -6.76 -1.42 5.09
C CYS A 70 -7.06 -0.38 4.01
N SER A 71 -7.90 -0.72 3.03
CA SER A 71 -8.10 0.16 1.87
C SER A 71 -8.74 1.50 2.22
N ALA A 72 -9.71 1.53 3.14
CA ALA A 72 -10.32 2.78 3.59
C ALA A 72 -9.29 3.69 4.25
N SER A 73 -8.51 3.15 5.18
CA SER A 73 -7.37 3.87 5.75
C SER A 73 -6.39 4.35 4.69
N ALA A 74 -6.05 3.50 3.71
CA ALA A 74 -5.08 3.85 2.67
C ALA A 74 -5.57 4.97 1.76
N ILE A 75 -6.87 5.06 1.52
CA ILE A 75 -7.51 6.18 0.82
C ILE A 75 -7.32 7.48 1.60
N ILE A 76 -7.67 7.50 2.90
CA ILE A 76 -7.54 8.70 3.73
C ILE A 76 -6.07 9.09 3.93
N SER A 77 -5.22 8.14 4.29
CA SER A 77 -3.77 8.35 4.42
C SER A 77 -3.13 8.75 3.09
N GLY A 78 -3.64 8.28 1.96
CA GLY A 78 -3.17 8.68 0.63
C GLY A 78 -3.42 10.15 0.32
N THR A 79 -4.57 10.69 0.73
CA THR A 79 -4.84 12.13 0.63
C THR A 79 -3.90 12.96 1.50
N VAL A 80 -3.64 12.51 2.74
CA VAL A 80 -2.68 13.15 3.64
C VAL A 80 -1.25 13.07 3.07
N ALA A 81 -0.87 11.91 2.55
CA ALA A 81 0.42 11.67 1.91
C ALA A 81 0.64 12.59 0.71
N LYS A 82 -0.39 12.82 -0.11
CA LYS A 82 -0.35 13.80 -1.21
C LYS A 82 -0.13 15.22 -0.71
N TYR A 83 -0.79 15.62 0.39
CA TYR A 83 -0.62 16.96 0.97
C TYR A 83 0.83 17.23 1.42
N TYR A 84 1.48 16.23 2.04
CA TYR A 84 2.86 16.35 2.51
C TYR A 84 3.91 15.98 1.45
N ASP A 85 3.51 15.63 0.22
CA ASP A 85 4.39 15.03 -0.80
C ASP A 85 5.23 13.87 -0.24
N PHE A 86 4.58 13.01 0.55
CA PHE A 86 5.23 11.99 1.36
C PHE A 86 4.95 10.58 0.83
N PRO A 87 5.97 9.73 0.61
CA PRO A 87 5.75 8.40 0.06
C PRO A 87 5.14 7.45 1.10
N ILE A 88 4.05 6.78 0.71
CA ILE A 88 3.48 5.67 1.48
C ILE A 88 3.41 4.40 0.64
N VAL A 89 3.63 3.25 1.28
CA VAL A 89 3.61 1.93 0.62
C VAL A 89 2.53 1.05 1.24
N VAL A 90 1.45 0.84 0.49
CA VAL A 90 0.42 -0.14 0.84
C VAL A 90 1.02 -1.54 0.69
N TRP A 91 1.24 -2.19 1.83
CA TRP A 91 2.01 -3.44 1.90
C TRP A 91 1.13 -4.68 2.16
N ALA A 92 -0.08 -4.49 2.67
CA ALA A 92 -0.97 -5.58 3.03
C ALA A 92 -1.73 -6.13 1.82
N GLY A 93 -2.73 -6.99 2.05
CA GLY A 93 -3.46 -7.70 0.99
C GLY A 93 -4.14 -6.79 -0.04
N MET A 94 -5.03 -7.38 -0.85
CA MET A 94 -5.70 -6.66 -1.94
C MET A 94 -6.25 -5.30 -1.51
N PHE A 95 -5.92 -4.25 -2.27
CA PHE A 95 -6.35 -2.87 -2.01
C PHE A 95 -7.37 -2.37 -3.04
N SER A 96 -8.09 -1.29 -2.70
CA SER A 96 -9.08 -0.66 -3.59
C SER A 96 -8.45 -0.13 -4.88
N SER A 97 -9.08 -0.40 -6.02
CA SER A 97 -8.71 0.18 -7.32
C SER A 97 -8.69 1.71 -7.36
N THR A 98 -9.43 2.38 -6.46
CA THR A 98 -9.40 3.84 -6.30
C THR A 98 -7.99 4.39 -6.13
N LEU A 99 -7.12 3.67 -5.42
CA LEU A 99 -5.74 4.06 -5.15
C LEU A 99 -4.83 4.00 -6.39
N LEU A 100 -5.33 3.48 -7.53
CA LEU A 100 -4.60 3.51 -8.81
C LEU A 100 -4.75 4.85 -9.55
N ASN A 101 -5.59 5.77 -9.07
CA ASN A 101 -5.69 7.10 -9.64
C ASN A 101 -4.44 7.93 -9.26
N ASN A 102 -3.51 8.09 -10.20
CA ASN A 102 -2.28 8.85 -9.97
C ASN A 102 -2.52 10.36 -9.77
N ASP A 103 -3.64 10.91 -10.24
CA ASP A 103 -3.97 12.32 -10.02
C ASP A 103 -4.35 12.56 -8.55
N ASP A 104 -5.05 11.60 -7.94
CA ASP A 104 -5.52 11.67 -6.55
C ASP A 104 -4.49 11.13 -5.55
N TYR A 105 -3.68 10.14 -5.95
CA TYR A 105 -2.76 9.40 -5.07
C TYR A 105 -1.33 9.27 -5.65
N PRO A 106 -0.66 10.38 -6.01
CA PRO A 106 0.62 10.35 -6.73
C PRO A 106 1.79 9.77 -5.89
N THR A 107 1.68 9.80 -4.57
CA THR A 107 2.73 9.34 -3.64
C THR A 107 2.45 7.96 -3.05
N VAL A 108 1.35 7.32 -3.47
CA VAL A 108 0.98 5.98 -3.02
C VAL A 108 1.61 4.93 -3.90
N MET A 109 2.36 4.03 -3.28
CA MET A 109 2.90 2.84 -3.91
C MET A 109 2.27 1.60 -3.28
N ALA A 110 2.24 0.49 -4.01
CA ALA A 110 1.78 -0.78 -3.47
C ALA A 110 2.70 -1.92 -3.88
N SER A 111 2.97 -2.84 -2.95
CA SER A 111 3.70 -4.09 -3.23
C SER A 111 2.76 -5.26 -3.57
N THR A 112 1.45 -5.06 -3.45
CA THR A 112 0.41 -6.07 -3.69
C THR A 112 -0.48 -5.68 -4.87
N TRP A 113 -1.59 -6.38 -5.06
CA TRP A 113 -2.47 -6.20 -6.21
C TRP A 113 -3.77 -5.47 -5.84
N SER A 114 -4.29 -4.67 -6.77
CA SER A 114 -5.60 -4.04 -6.66
C SER A 114 -6.75 -5.02 -6.90
N SER A 115 -7.93 -4.73 -6.33
CA SER A 115 -9.21 -5.41 -6.58
C SER A 115 -9.60 -5.52 -8.05
N ILE A 116 -9.20 -4.55 -8.88
CA ILE A 116 -9.52 -4.53 -10.32
C ILE A 116 -8.98 -5.77 -11.05
N ASN A 117 -7.85 -6.32 -10.56
CA ASN A 117 -7.24 -7.51 -11.16
C ASN A 117 -8.14 -8.74 -11.00
N GLN A 118 -8.85 -8.85 -9.88
CA GLN A 118 -9.78 -9.96 -9.62
C GLN A 118 -11.07 -9.78 -10.41
N ALA A 119 -11.62 -8.56 -10.48
CA ALA A 119 -12.80 -8.25 -11.28
C ALA A 119 -12.57 -8.52 -12.78
N ARG A 120 -11.41 -8.13 -13.32
CA ARG A 120 -10.99 -8.47 -14.70
C ARG A 120 -10.87 -9.96 -14.94
N THR A 121 -10.39 -10.71 -13.94
CA THR A 121 -10.28 -12.17 -14.04
C THR A 121 -11.65 -12.83 -14.11
N LEU A 122 -12.59 -12.39 -13.27
CA LEU A 122 -13.98 -12.86 -13.32
C LEU A 122 -14.66 -12.51 -14.64
N THR A 123 -14.48 -11.28 -15.12
CA THR A 123 -15.02 -10.84 -16.41
C THR A 123 -14.53 -11.72 -17.57
N ARG A 124 -13.23 -12.02 -17.60
CA ARG A 124 -12.64 -12.93 -18.61
C ARG A 124 -13.18 -14.35 -18.49
N LEU A 125 -13.45 -14.82 -17.27
CA LEU A 125 -14.09 -16.12 -17.04
C LEU A 125 -15.50 -16.16 -17.63
N PHE A 126 -16.29 -15.12 -17.38
CA PHE A 126 -17.66 -15.00 -17.88
C PHE A 126 -17.70 -14.96 -19.41
N GLN A 127 -16.80 -14.18 -20.01
CA GLN A 127 -16.63 -14.12 -21.46
C GLN A 127 -16.25 -15.47 -22.06
N LYS A 128 -15.32 -16.19 -21.42
CA LYS A 128 -14.87 -17.51 -21.89
C LYS A 128 -15.99 -18.54 -21.95
N TYR A 129 -16.95 -18.48 -21.03
CA TYR A 129 -18.07 -19.43 -20.94
C TYR A 129 -19.40 -18.87 -21.47
N HIS A 130 -19.39 -17.68 -22.09
CA HIS A 130 -20.58 -17.00 -22.61
C HIS A 130 -21.69 -16.82 -21.56
N TRP A 131 -21.33 -16.54 -20.31
CA TRP A 131 -22.29 -16.26 -19.24
C TRP A 131 -22.73 -14.80 -19.31
N ASN A 132 -23.99 -14.59 -19.71
CA ASN A 132 -24.57 -13.25 -19.87
C ASN A 132 -25.44 -12.82 -18.67
N ASN A 133 -25.89 -13.77 -17.85
CA ASN A 133 -26.74 -13.50 -16.69
C ASN A 133 -26.09 -14.12 -15.46
N ILE A 134 -25.54 -13.28 -14.58
CA ILE A 134 -24.78 -13.72 -13.42
C ILE A 134 -25.35 -13.01 -12.20
N ALA A 135 -25.56 -13.78 -11.13
CA ALA A 135 -25.84 -13.24 -9.80
C ALA A 135 -24.66 -13.56 -8.90
N VAL A 136 -24.10 -12.55 -8.24
CA VAL A 136 -22.97 -12.73 -7.33
C VAL A 136 -23.46 -12.53 -5.90
N VAL A 137 -23.27 -13.55 -5.07
CA VAL A 137 -23.54 -13.49 -3.63
C VAL A 137 -22.22 -13.38 -2.90
N TYR A 138 -22.08 -12.33 -2.09
CA TYR A 138 -20.85 -12.04 -1.37
C TYR A 138 -21.16 -11.44 -0.01
N TYR A 139 -20.19 -11.55 0.90
CA TYR A 139 -20.26 -10.83 2.16
C TYR A 139 -19.89 -9.37 1.91
N ALA A 140 -20.83 -8.46 2.18
CA ALA A 140 -20.58 -7.02 2.12
C ALA A 140 -19.37 -6.63 2.99
N ALA A 141 -19.25 -7.24 4.17
CA ALA A 141 -18.05 -7.17 4.99
C ALA A 141 -17.90 -8.42 5.88
N ARG A 142 -16.65 -8.79 6.20
CA ARG A 142 -16.37 -9.85 7.20
C ARG A 142 -16.53 -9.32 8.64
N SER A 143 -16.26 -8.03 8.81
CA SER A 143 -16.61 -7.11 9.90
C SER A 143 -16.74 -5.72 9.25
N GLU A 144 -17.42 -4.75 9.88
CA GLU A 144 -17.62 -3.40 9.31
C GLU A 144 -16.33 -2.77 8.75
N MET A 145 -15.17 -3.12 9.33
CA MET A 145 -13.86 -2.57 9.00
C MET A 145 -13.09 -3.29 7.87
N LEU A 146 -13.59 -4.43 7.34
CA LEU A 146 -12.84 -5.25 6.36
C LEU A 146 -13.70 -5.70 5.16
N PRO A 147 -14.10 -4.78 4.28
CA PRO A 147 -15.01 -5.08 3.18
C PRO A 147 -14.26 -5.62 1.94
N ARG A 148 -13.50 -6.71 2.10
CA ARG A 148 -12.60 -7.25 1.06
C ARG A 148 -13.31 -7.68 -0.22
N CYS A 149 -14.45 -8.36 -0.11
CA CYS A 149 -15.18 -8.84 -1.28
C CYS A 149 -15.91 -7.69 -2.00
N SER A 150 -16.43 -6.71 -1.25
CA SER A 150 -17.15 -5.57 -1.81
C SER A 150 -16.32 -4.78 -2.82
N LEU A 151 -15.00 -4.67 -2.61
CA LEU A 151 -14.10 -3.96 -3.54
C LEU A 151 -14.06 -4.64 -4.90
N ILE A 152 -14.04 -5.98 -4.93
CA ILE A 152 -14.04 -6.76 -6.18
C ILE A 152 -15.38 -6.58 -6.90
N ILE A 153 -16.48 -6.56 -6.15
CA ILE A 153 -17.82 -6.42 -6.74
C ILE A 153 -18.05 -5.01 -7.26
N SER A 154 -17.64 -3.99 -6.51
CA SER A 154 -17.69 -2.59 -6.95
C SER A 154 -16.91 -2.42 -8.25
N ASP A 155 -15.73 -3.05 -8.36
CA ASP A 155 -14.96 -3.05 -9.60
C ASP A 155 -15.63 -3.86 -10.72
N LEU A 156 -16.31 -4.96 -10.40
CA LEU A 156 -17.00 -5.79 -11.38
C LEU A 156 -18.23 -5.09 -11.98
N GLU A 157 -18.87 -4.19 -11.23
CA GLU A 157 -20.03 -3.42 -11.69
C GLU A 157 -19.68 -2.32 -12.71
N VAL A 158 -18.41 -1.89 -12.76
CA VAL A 158 -17.96 -0.78 -13.63
C VAL A 158 -17.14 -1.22 -14.85
N ILE A 159 -16.86 -2.52 -15.00
CA ILE A 159 -16.09 -3.11 -16.13
C ILE A 159 -17.05 -3.79 -17.11
#